data_AF-A0A2X4SZ49-F1
#
_entry.id   AF-A0A2X4SZ49-F1
#
_cell.length_a   1.000
_cell.length_b   1.000
_cell.length_c   1.000
_cell.angle_alpha   90.00
_cell.angle_beta   90.00
_cell.angle_gamma   90.00
#
_symmetry.space_group_name_H-M   'P 1'
#
loop_
_entity.id
_entity.type
_entity.pdbx_description
1 polymer ?
#
loop_
_entity_poly.entity_id
_entity_poly.type
_entity_poly.pdbx_seq_one_letter_code
_entity_poly.pdbx_strand_id
1 'polypeptide(L)'
;MLGENGQEAVGSMGDDTPFAVLSSQPRIIYDYFRQQFAQVTNPPIDPLREAHVMSLATSIGREMNVFCEAEGQAHRLSFKSPILLYSDFKQLTTMAEHHYRADRLDITFDVTETTLDATVKALCDKAEQMVRNGTVLLVLSDRNIGRNRLRYPRRWRWARCRRVW
;
A
#
# COMPACT_ATOMS: atom_id res chain seq x y z
N MET A 1 -22.87 -7.06 -6.28
CA MET A 1 -22.62 -6.97 -4.81
C MET A 1 -21.85 -5.69 -4.43
N LEU A 2 -20.51 -5.62 -4.40
CA LEU A 2 -19.82 -4.34 -4.08
C LEU A 2 -20.10 -3.23 -5.11
N GLY A 3 -20.08 -3.56 -6.41
CA GLY A 3 -20.35 -2.60 -7.48
C GLY A 3 -21.81 -2.19 -7.65
N GLU A 4 -22.75 -2.86 -6.99
CA GLU A 4 -24.20 -2.60 -7.12
C GLU A 4 -24.77 -2.02 -5.82
N ASN A 5 -24.43 -2.61 -4.67
CA ASN A 5 -25.01 -2.27 -3.37
C ASN A 5 -24.01 -1.55 -2.44
N GLY A 6 -22.74 -1.42 -2.84
CA GLY A 6 -21.70 -0.77 -2.03
C GLY A 6 -21.37 -1.51 -0.72
N GLN A 7 -21.77 -2.77 -0.60
CA GLN A 7 -21.61 -3.58 0.62
C GLN A 7 -20.73 -4.80 0.34
N GLU A 8 -19.97 -5.19 1.36
CA GLU A 8 -19.21 -6.43 1.35
C GLU A 8 -20.15 -7.64 1.35
N ALA A 9 -19.70 -8.74 0.75
CA ALA A 9 -20.51 -9.95 0.68
C ALA A 9 -20.66 -10.56 2.08
N VAL A 10 -21.90 -10.81 2.49
CA VAL A 10 -22.22 -11.47 3.75
C VAL A 10 -22.39 -12.97 3.49
N GLY A 11 -21.68 -13.80 4.25
CA GLY A 11 -21.78 -15.26 4.22
C GLY A 11 -22.08 -15.83 5.61
N SER A 12 -22.42 -17.11 5.66
CA SER A 12 -22.62 -17.86 6.90
C SER A 12 -21.73 -19.11 6.94
N MET A 13 -21.63 -19.74 8.12
CA MET A 13 -20.73 -20.85 8.45
C MET A 13 -19.25 -20.44 8.60
N GLY A 14 -18.48 -21.31 9.24
CA GLY A 14 -17.04 -21.12 9.44
C GLY A 14 -16.24 -21.31 8.15
N ASP A 15 -15.00 -20.82 8.15
CA ASP A 15 -14.05 -21.08 7.08
C ASP A 15 -13.41 -22.46 7.29
N ASP A 16 -13.94 -23.48 6.62
CA ASP A 16 -13.43 -24.86 6.65
C ASP A 16 -12.22 -25.07 5.72
N THR A 17 -11.71 -24.01 5.07
CA THR A 17 -10.54 -24.14 4.20
C THR A 17 -9.25 -24.33 5.01
N PRO A 18 -8.33 -25.20 4.57
CA PRO A 18 -7.07 -25.39 5.26
C PRO A 18 -6.29 -24.08 5.31
N PHE A 19 -5.49 -23.89 6.37
CA PHE A 19 -4.56 -22.76 6.44
C PHE A 19 -3.75 -22.64 5.15
N ALA A 20 -3.48 -21.42 4.70
CA ALA A 20 -2.84 -21.19 3.41
C ALA A 20 -1.51 -21.94 3.23
N VAL A 21 -0.77 -22.19 4.33
CA VAL A 21 0.47 -22.98 4.33
C VAL A 21 0.26 -24.49 4.12
N LEU A 22 -0.92 -25.00 4.45
CA LEU A 22 -1.31 -26.41 4.29
C LEU A 22 -2.13 -26.66 3.03
N SER A 23 -2.46 -25.61 2.27
CA SER A 23 -3.27 -25.74 1.06
C SER A 23 -2.46 -26.38 -0.06
N SER A 24 -3.07 -27.34 -0.76
CA SER A 24 -2.52 -27.93 -2.00
C SER A 24 -2.73 -27.03 -3.22
N GLN A 25 -3.52 -25.96 -3.08
CA GLN A 25 -3.82 -25.01 -4.15
C GLN A 25 -3.04 -23.70 -3.95
N PRO A 26 -2.68 -22.98 -5.04
CA PRO A 26 -2.01 -21.69 -4.92
C PRO A 26 -2.95 -20.68 -4.25
N ARG A 27 -2.54 -20.19 -3.07
CA ARG A 27 -3.27 -19.16 -2.32
C ARG A 27 -2.67 -17.78 -2.55
N ILE A 28 -3.51 -16.76 -2.42
CA ILE A 28 -3.04 -15.38 -2.48
C ILE A 28 -2.31 -15.02 -1.19
N ILE A 29 -1.36 -14.09 -1.28
CA ILE A 29 -0.49 -13.78 -0.16
C ILE A 29 -1.21 -13.19 1.05
N TYR A 30 -2.39 -12.61 0.82
CA TYR A 30 -3.23 -12.02 1.86
C TYR A 30 -3.78 -13.09 2.82
N ASP A 31 -3.93 -14.34 2.37
CA ASP A 31 -4.48 -15.44 3.18
C ASP A 31 -3.51 -15.90 4.28
N TYR A 32 -2.23 -15.54 4.16
CA TYR A 32 -1.22 -15.82 5.18
C TYR A 32 -1.24 -14.83 6.34
N PHE A 33 -2.00 -13.74 6.23
CA PHE A 33 -2.11 -12.73 7.28
C PHE A 33 -3.49 -12.78 7.92
N ARG A 34 -3.52 -12.90 9.25
CA ARG A 34 -4.76 -12.80 10.03
C ARG A 34 -4.89 -11.40 10.63
N GLN A 35 -6.12 -10.87 10.65
CA GLN A 35 -6.41 -9.60 11.30
C GLN A 35 -6.32 -9.80 12.82
N GLN A 36 -5.59 -8.91 13.50
CA GLN A 36 -5.55 -8.89 14.95
C GLN A 36 -6.78 -8.17 15.47
N PHE A 37 -7.36 -8.66 16.56
CA PHE A 37 -8.45 -8.02 17.26
C PHE A 37 -8.09 -7.82 18.72
N ALA A 38 -8.64 -6.76 19.31
CA ALA A 38 -8.50 -6.49 20.72
C ALA A 38 -9.43 -7.40 21.53
N GLN A 39 -8.93 -7.95 22.64
CA GLN A 39 -9.74 -8.70 23.59
C GLN A 39 -9.34 -8.30 25.01
N VAL A 40 -10.33 -7.95 25.84
CA VAL A 40 -10.21 -7.56 27.27
C VAL A 40 -9.49 -6.23 27.52
N THR A 41 -8.30 -6.02 26.96
CA THR A 41 -7.43 -4.86 27.27
C THR A 41 -7.96 -3.53 26.77
N ASN A 42 -8.74 -3.54 25.69
CA ASN A 42 -9.34 -2.37 25.08
C ASN A 42 -10.62 -2.81 24.32
N PRO A 43 -11.76 -2.15 24.55
CA PRO A 43 -13.00 -2.49 23.84
C PRO A 43 -12.89 -2.14 22.34
N PRO A 44 -13.46 -2.96 21.43
CA PRO A 44 -13.56 -2.59 20.02
C PRO A 44 -14.54 -1.42 19.85
N ILE A 45 -14.24 -0.52 18.89
CA ILE A 45 -15.09 0.62 18.52
C ILE A 45 -16.13 0.16 17.50
N ASP A 46 -17.39 0.57 17.64
CA ASP A 46 -18.44 0.26 16.66
C ASP A 46 -18.28 1.13 15.39
N PRO A 47 -17.94 0.55 14.22
CA PRO A 47 -17.66 1.34 13.02
C PRO A 47 -18.90 2.00 12.39
N LEU A 48 -20.12 1.63 12.81
CA LEU A 48 -21.36 2.22 12.32
C LEU A 48 -21.92 3.26 13.30
N ARG A 49 -21.96 2.93 14.59
CA ARG A 49 -22.53 3.81 15.62
C ARG A 49 -21.55 4.90 16.06
N GLU A 50 -20.25 4.62 16.02
CA GLU A 50 -19.17 5.52 16.44
C GLU A 50 -18.34 6.00 15.24
N ALA A 51 -18.91 5.97 14.02
CA ALA A 51 -18.20 6.36 12.80
C ALA A 51 -17.58 7.77 12.85
N HIS A 52 -18.17 8.68 13.63
CA HIS A 52 -17.71 10.08 13.76
C HIS A 52 -16.41 10.25 14.55
N VAL A 53 -16.00 9.26 15.36
CA VAL A 53 -14.69 9.26 16.04
C VAL A 53 -13.60 8.56 15.23
N MET A 54 -13.97 7.95 14.08
CA MET A 54 -13.05 7.27 13.19
C MET A 54 -12.76 8.12 11.94
N SER A 55 -11.55 8.03 11.39
CA SER A 55 -11.19 8.72 10.15
C SER A 55 -10.29 7.86 9.28
N LEU A 56 -10.60 7.82 7.98
CA LEU A 56 -9.75 7.25 6.93
C LEU A 56 -8.90 8.32 6.24
N ALA A 57 -8.87 9.55 6.80
CA ALA A 57 -8.13 10.64 6.22
C ALA A 57 -6.64 10.27 6.09
N THR A 58 -6.13 10.37 4.87
CA THR A 58 -4.76 10.00 4.53
C THR A 58 -4.03 11.25 4.06
N SER A 59 -2.88 11.55 4.64
CA SER A 59 -2.05 12.70 4.24
C SER A 59 -0.73 12.21 3.65
N ILE A 60 -0.38 12.70 2.46
CA ILE A 60 0.84 12.32 1.74
C ILE A 60 1.67 13.57 1.45
N GLY A 61 2.97 13.49 1.72
CA GLY A 61 3.94 14.56 1.52
C GLY A 61 5.24 14.23 2.24
N ARG A 62 6.22 15.13 2.18
CA ARG A 62 7.46 14.99 2.93
C ARG A 62 7.15 15.09 4.43
N GLU A 63 7.62 14.12 5.22
CA GLU A 63 7.60 14.24 6.68
C GLU A 63 8.70 15.21 7.11
N MET A 64 8.34 16.12 7.99
CA MET A 64 9.22 17.17 8.52
C MET A 64 9.35 17.01 10.03
N ASN A 65 10.33 17.70 10.61
CA ASN A 65 10.60 17.63 12.04
C ASN A 65 9.39 18.06 12.88
N VAL A 66 8.93 17.17 13.76
CA VAL A 66 7.80 17.41 14.68
C VAL A 66 8.05 18.51 15.72
N PHE A 67 9.33 18.85 15.98
CA PHE A 67 9.71 19.85 17.00
C PHE A 67 9.83 21.27 16.46
N CYS A 68 9.77 21.47 15.15
CA CYS A 68 9.99 22.78 14.52
C CYS A 68 8.78 23.17 13.70
N GLU A 69 7.96 24.08 14.22
CA GLU A 69 6.88 24.71 13.45
C GLU A 69 7.50 25.62 12.38
N ALA A 70 7.46 25.17 11.13
CA ALA A 70 7.98 25.90 9.98
C ALA A 70 6.91 25.91 8.88
N GLU A 71 6.80 27.02 8.13
CA GLU A 71 5.81 27.17 7.04
C GLU A 71 5.89 26.06 5.98
N GLY A 72 7.07 25.46 5.79
CA GLY A 72 7.29 24.34 4.87
C GLY A 72 6.55 23.04 5.22
N GLN A 73 5.96 22.92 6.41
CA GLN A 73 5.18 21.73 6.82
C GLN A 73 3.81 21.63 6.12
N ALA A 74 3.31 22.72 5.53
CA ALA A 74 1.98 22.77 4.94
C ALA A 74 1.89 22.13 3.53
N HIS A 75 3.00 21.76 2.91
CA HIS A 75 3.03 21.16 1.57
C HIS A 75 2.68 19.66 1.61
N ARG A 76 1.45 19.34 1.99
CA ARG A 76 0.91 17.98 2.07
C ARG A 76 -0.44 17.89 1.35
N LEU A 77 -0.69 16.74 0.75
CA LEU A 77 -1.95 16.42 0.11
C LEU A 77 -2.78 15.54 1.06
N SER A 78 -3.99 15.98 1.36
CA SER A 78 -4.89 15.28 2.27
C SER A 78 -6.10 14.74 1.50
N PHE A 79 -6.38 13.46 1.70
CA PHE A 79 -7.50 12.74 1.11
C PHE A 79 -8.42 12.23 2.21
N LYS A 80 -9.71 12.09 1.91
CA LYS A 80 -10.69 11.53 2.86
C LYS A 80 -10.58 10.01 3.02
N SER A 81 -9.93 9.34 2.08
CA SER A 81 -9.80 7.88 2.02
C SER A 81 -8.44 7.50 1.43
N PRO A 82 -7.84 6.36 1.82
CA PRO A 82 -6.65 5.81 1.17
C PRO A 82 -6.96 5.20 -0.21
N ILE A 83 -8.23 5.04 -0.58
CA ILE A 83 -8.65 4.53 -1.88
C ILE A 83 -8.87 5.71 -2.82
N LEU A 84 -8.12 5.74 -3.92
CA LEU A 84 -8.17 6.81 -4.91
C LEU A 84 -8.86 6.35 -6.19
N LEU A 85 -9.69 7.24 -6.74
CA LEU A 85 -10.17 7.10 -8.12
C LEU A 85 -9.04 7.37 -9.11
N TYR A 86 -9.21 6.91 -10.35
CA TYR A 86 -8.20 7.11 -11.39
C TYR A 86 -7.93 8.60 -11.68
N SER A 87 -8.97 9.44 -11.63
CA SER A 87 -8.86 10.90 -11.78
C SER A 87 -7.94 11.50 -10.73
N ASP A 88 -8.19 11.17 -9.46
CA ASP A 88 -7.50 11.73 -8.30
C ASP A 88 -6.06 11.24 -8.27
N PHE A 89 -5.85 9.97 -8.60
CA PHE A 89 -4.51 9.40 -8.76
C PHE A 89 -3.73 10.09 -9.88
N LYS A 90 -4.36 10.33 -11.04
CA LYS A 90 -3.71 11.03 -12.15
C LYS A 90 -3.31 12.43 -11.71
N GLN A 91 -4.23 13.18 -11.11
CA GLN A 91 -3.99 14.53 -10.59
C GLN A 91 -2.80 14.52 -9.62
N LEU A 92 -2.80 13.63 -8.64
CA LEU A 92 -1.71 13.44 -7.68
C LEU A 92 -0.35 13.23 -8.36
N THR A 93 -0.29 12.42 -9.41
CA THR A 93 0.97 12.10 -10.10
C THR A 93 1.43 13.15 -11.13
N THR A 94 0.59 14.13 -11.47
CA THR A 94 0.90 15.16 -12.49
C THR A 94 1.07 16.57 -11.90
N MET A 95 1.07 16.72 -10.58
CA MET A 95 1.28 18.01 -9.91
C MET A 95 2.72 18.51 -10.06
N ALA A 96 2.91 19.82 -9.91
CA ALA A 96 4.20 20.48 -10.05
C ALA A 96 5.28 19.87 -9.14
N GLU A 97 6.48 19.71 -9.71
CA GLU A 97 7.50 18.79 -9.20
C GLU A 97 8.12 19.20 -7.85
N HIS A 98 8.19 20.48 -7.51
CA HIS A 98 9.02 20.92 -6.37
C HIS A 98 8.63 20.28 -5.02
N HIS A 99 7.34 20.12 -4.74
CA HIS A 99 6.85 19.54 -3.48
C HIS A 99 6.13 18.20 -3.63
N TYR A 100 5.74 17.84 -4.87
CA TYR A 100 4.88 16.68 -5.14
C TYR A 100 5.43 15.77 -6.24
N ARG A 101 6.73 15.85 -6.55
CA ARG A 101 7.35 14.99 -7.56
C ARG A 101 7.01 13.52 -7.31
N ALA A 102 6.36 12.92 -8.31
CA ALA A 102 5.95 11.53 -8.29
C ALA A 102 6.71 10.73 -9.34
N ASP A 103 7.38 9.66 -8.92
CA ASP A 103 8.08 8.76 -9.82
C ASP A 103 7.52 7.34 -9.72
N ARG A 104 7.47 6.65 -10.85
CA ARG A 104 6.92 5.29 -10.94
C ARG A 104 8.04 4.26 -10.86
N LEU A 105 7.94 3.37 -9.89
CA LEU A 105 8.78 2.18 -9.77
C LEU A 105 8.01 0.96 -10.26
N ASP A 106 8.50 0.37 -11.36
CA ASP A 106 8.01 -0.92 -11.84
C ASP A 106 8.43 -2.04 -10.87
N ILE A 107 7.46 -2.81 -10.38
CA ILE A 107 7.64 -3.92 -9.44
C ILE A 107 7.45 -5.29 -10.11
N THR A 108 7.57 -5.33 -11.44
CA THR A 108 7.59 -6.58 -12.21
C THR A 108 9.02 -7.00 -12.53
N PHE A 109 9.25 -8.30 -12.65
CA PHE A 109 10.57 -8.86 -12.91
C PHE A 109 10.47 -10.06 -13.85
N ASP A 110 11.55 -10.32 -14.58
CA ASP A 110 11.68 -11.50 -15.42
C ASP A 110 12.24 -12.67 -14.61
N VAL A 111 11.52 -13.79 -14.61
CA VAL A 111 11.88 -14.99 -13.85
C VAL A 111 13.09 -15.71 -14.46
N THR A 112 13.35 -15.50 -15.74
CA THR A 112 14.47 -16.10 -16.47
C THR A 112 15.78 -15.37 -16.22
N GLU A 113 15.72 -14.08 -15.89
CA GLU A 113 16.91 -13.24 -15.70
C GLU A 113 17.37 -13.16 -14.25
N THR A 114 16.43 -13.21 -13.29
CA THR A 114 16.75 -12.94 -11.90
C THR A 114 15.86 -13.70 -10.92
N THR A 115 16.38 -13.87 -9.69
CA THR A 115 15.62 -14.46 -8.60
C THR A 115 14.77 -13.41 -7.89
N LEU A 116 13.76 -13.89 -7.17
CA LEU A 116 12.90 -13.03 -6.35
C LEU A 116 13.70 -12.23 -5.31
N ASP A 117 14.67 -12.85 -4.63
CA ASP A 117 15.48 -12.18 -3.59
C ASP A 117 16.37 -11.07 -4.18
N ALA A 118 17.06 -11.36 -5.29
CA ALA A 118 17.89 -10.38 -5.98
C ALA A 118 17.07 -9.21 -6.50
N THR A 119 15.89 -9.49 -7.08
CA THR A 119 14.94 -8.46 -7.51
C THR A 119 14.51 -7.57 -6.36
N VAL A 120 14.21 -8.13 -5.17
CA VAL A 120 13.80 -7.34 -4.01
C VAL A 120 14.88 -6.37 -3.56
N LYS A 121 16.13 -6.83 -3.53
CA LYS A 121 17.29 -5.98 -3.20
C LYS A 121 17.46 -4.86 -4.22
N ALA A 122 17.46 -5.20 -5.51
CA ALA A 122 17.58 -4.21 -6.58
C ALA A 122 16.45 -3.17 -6.55
N LEU A 123 15.21 -3.58 -6.25
CA LEU A 123 14.09 -2.65 -6.09
C LEU A 123 14.24 -1.76 -4.84
N CYS A 124 14.85 -2.25 -3.76
CA CYS A 124 15.25 -1.45 -2.57
C CYS A 124 16.24 -0.37 -2.94
N ASP A 125 17.33 -0.75 -3.57
CA ASP A 125 18.38 0.18 -3.93
C ASP A 125 17.85 1.23 -4.93
N LYS A 126 17.04 0.81 -5.90
CA LYS A 126 16.41 1.72 -6.86
C LYS A 126 15.42 2.68 -6.20
N ALA A 127 14.56 2.19 -5.31
CA ALA A 127 13.63 3.05 -4.57
C ALA A 127 14.41 4.09 -3.75
N GLU A 128 15.51 3.68 -3.13
CA GLU A 128 16.34 4.59 -2.35
C GLU A 128 17.01 5.66 -3.20
N GLN A 129 17.60 5.28 -4.33
CA GLN A 129 18.19 6.22 -5.27
C GLN A 129 17.14 7.24 -5.77
N MET A 130 15.92 6.81 -6.06
CA MET A 130 14.84 7.70 -6.49
C MET A 130 14.51 8.74 -5.40
N VAL A 131 14.32 8.30 -4.16
CA VAL A 131 14.05 9.21 -3.04
C VAL A 131 15.23 10.17 -2.79
N ARG A 132 16.48 9.69 -2.84
CA ARG A 132 17.69 10.53 -2.75
C ARG A 132 17.78 11.57 -3.87
N ASN A 133 17.29 11.24 -5.06
CA ASN A 133 17.21 12.14 -6.20
C ASN A 133 16.04 13.13 -6.11
N GLY A 134 15.30 13.16 -4.99
CA GLY A 134 14.22 14.12 -4.73
C GLY A 134 12.82 13.64 -5.09
N THR A 135 12.60 12.34 -5.36
CA THR A 135 11.24 11.79 -5.45
C THR A 135 10.53 11.94 -4.12
N VAL A 136 9.34 12.57 -4.12
CA VAL A 136 8.49 12.71 -2.93
C VAL A 136 7.45 11.59 -2.86
N LEU A 137 6.87 11.24 -4.01
CA LEU A 137 5.83 10.22 -4.13
C LEU A 137 6.35 9.05 -4.96
N LEU A 138 6.52 7.89 -4.33
CA LEU A 138 6.94 6.67 -5.04
C LEU A 138 5.73 5.82 -5.40
N VAL A 139 5.42 5.74 -6.69
CA VAL A 139 4.31 4.94 -7.22
C VAL A 139 4.80 3.54 -7.58
N LEU A 140 4.42 2.54 -6.79
CA LEU A 140 4.69 1.13 -7.12
C LEU A 140 3.68 0.64 -8.17
N SER A 141 4.15 0.14 -9.31
CA SER A 141 3.28 -0.29 -10.41
C SER A 141 3.60 -1.68 -10.90
N ASP A 142 2.57 -2.52 -11.02
CA ASP A 142 2.62 -3.86 -11.61
C ASP A 142 1.95 -3.92 -12.99
N ARG A 143 1.84 -2.78 -13.69
CA ARG A 143 1.16 -2.71 -15.00
C ARG A 143 1.88 -3.48 -16.10
N ASN A 144 3.18 -3.72 -15.96
CA ASN A 144 4.02 -4.36 -16.98
C ASN A 144 4.06 -5.89 -16.85
N ILE A 145 3.00 -6.52 -16.33
CA ILE A 145 2.91 -7.99 -16.29
C ILE A 145 2.83 -8.51 -17.72
N GLY A 146 3.64 -9.53 -18.01
CA GLY A 146 3.70 -10.18 -19.31
C GLY A 146 4.00 -11.68 -19.16
N ARG A 147 4.13 -12.39 -20.28
CA ARG A 147 4.30 -13.85 -20.31
C ARG A 147 5.48 -14.35 -19.48
N ASN A 148 6.61 -13.64 -19.54
CA ASN A 148 7.83 -13.97 -18.77
C ASN A 148 8.06 -13.00 -17.59
N ARG A 149 7.20 -11.99 -17.46
CA ARG A 149 7.38 -10.88 -16.53
C ARG A 149 6.31 -10.93 -15.46
N LEU A 150 6.68 -11.47 -14.30
CA LEU A 150 5.76 -11.67 -13.20
C LEU A 150 5.73 -10.47 -12.27
N ARG A 151 4.60 -10.29 -11.58
CA ARG A 151 4.45 -9.31 -10.50
C ARG A 151 5.12 -9.80 -9.23
N TYR A 152 5.79 -8.90 -8.54
CA TYR A 152 6.18 -9.12 -7.16
C TYR A 152 4.94 -9.10 -6.23
N PRO A 153 4.86 -9.94 -5.19
CA PRO A 153 3.74 -9.90 -4.24
C PRO A 153 3.68 -8.60 -3.41
N ARG A 154 2.58 -7.85 -3.55
CA ARG A 154 2.44 -6.45 -3.08
C ARG A 154 2.70 -6.20 -1.58
N ARG A 155 2.43 -7.16 -0.67
CA ARG A 155 2.50 -6.93 0.79
C ARG A 155 3.90 -7.14 1.42
N TRP A 156 4.78 -7.94 0.82
CA TRP A 156 6.10 -8.25 1.41
C TRP A 156 7.03 -7.04 1.53
N ARG A 157 6.76 -5.96 0.78
CA ARG A 157 7.65 -4.80 0.71
C ARG A 157 7.10 -3.48 1.26
N TRP A 158 5.79 -3.26 1.44
CA TRP A 158 5.36 -2.06 2.18
C TRP A 158 6.00 -2.03 3.57
N ALA A 159 6.13 -3.20 4.20
CA ALA A 159 6.83 -3.36 5.48
C ALA A 159 8.37 -3.30 5.40
N ARG A 160 9.00 -3.64 4.26
CA ARG A 160 10.47 -3.67 4.13
C ARG A 160 11.04 -2.35 3.62
N CYS A 161 10.34 -1.65 2.73
CA CYS A 161 10.65 -0.25 2.40
C CYS A 161 10.49 0.63 3.65
N ARG A 162 9.34 0.60 4.34
CA ARG A 162 9.16 1.37 5.58
C ARG A 162 10.05 0.99 6.76
N ARG A 163 10.88 -0.06 6.66
CA ARG A 163 11.85 -0.42 7.71
C ARG A 163 13.25 0.11 7.43
N VAL A 164 13.53 0.51 6.19
CA VAL A 164 14.81 1.12 5.78
C VAL A 164 14.68 2.66 5.75
N TRP A 165 13.43 3.16 5.76
CA TRP A 165 13.04 4.57 5.75
C TRP A 165 12.32 4.93 7.04
#